data_AF-A0AAD8MLM6-F1
#
_entry.id   AF-A0AAD8MLM6-F1
#
_cell.length_a   1.000
_cell.length_b   1.000
_cell.length_c   1.000
_cell.angle_alpha   90.00
_cell.angle_beta   90.00
_cell.angle_gamma   90.00
#
_symmetry.space_group_name_H-M   'P 1'
#
loop_
_entity.id
_entity.type
_entity.pdbx_description
1 polymer ?
#
loop_
_entity_poly.entity_id
_entity_poly.type
_entity_poly.pdbx_seq_one_letter_code
_entity_poly.pdbx_strand_id
1 'polypeptide(L)'
;MGRGKYNKRVFPAITISDRRKGSQWFEVDRKLAIQLISDTTYYPIFLTHCQRSCFMDEHYFPTLVNKVCPELTTNRTVTWTDWSRGVIMAKSRPQLVFFLQGSFIQTHYNHC
;
A
#
# COMPACT_ATOMS: atom_id res chain seq x y z
N MET A 1 -0.01 -0.05 17.96
CA MET A 1 0.36 1.37 17.87
C MET A 1 -0.47 2.08 16.79
N GLY A 2 -1.17 3.17 17.14
CA GLY A 2 -1.59 4.22 16.19
C GLY A 2 -2.88 4.03 15.36
N ARG A 3 -4.04 3.76 15.96
CA ARG A 3 -5.36 3.92 15.27
C ARG A 3 -5.84 5.38 15.17
N GLY A 4 -5.11 6.33 15.74
CA GLY A 4 -5.55 7.71 16.02
C GLY A 4 -5.70 8.67 14.83
N LYS A 5 -5.68 8.19 13.58
CA LYS A 5 -5.76 9.04 12.37
C LYS A 5 -6.76 8.52 11.34
N TYR A 6 -7.85 7.92 11.81
CA TYR A 6 -8.94 7.47 10.94
C TYR A 6 -9.84 8.64 10.53
N ASN A 7 -9.92 8.90 9.23
CA ASN A 7 -10.85 9.89 8.69
C ASN A 7 -12.21 9.21 8.46
N LYS A 8 -13.24 9.62 9.20
CA LYS A 8 -14.59 9.04 9.06
C LYS A 8 -15.18 9.20 7.65
N ARG A 9 -14.67 10.13 6.83
CA ARG A 9 -15.12 10.35 5.45
C ARG A 9 -14.76 9.22 4.48
N VAL A 10 -13.86 8.30 4.85
CA VAL A 10 -13.60 7.10 4.02
C VAL A 10 -14.62 5.99 4.23
N PHE A 11 -15.51 6.12 5.22
CA PHE A 11 -16.66 5.24 5.40
C PHE A 11 -17.76 5.59 4.38
N PRO A 12 -18.51 4.61 3.81
CA PRO A 12 -18.53 3.18 4.13
C PRO A 12 -17.55 2.32 3.33
N ALA A 13 -16.86 2.88 2.34
CA ALA A 13 -16.00 2.12 1.43
C ALA A 13 -14.86 1.39 2.16
N ILE A 14 -14.26 2.04 3.16
CA ILE A 14 -13.17 1.47 3.97
C ILE A 14 -13.57 1.59 5.44
N THR A 15 -13.70 0.44 6.11
CA THR A 15 -13.97 0.41 7.55
C THR A 15 -12.68 0.49 8.38
N ILE A 16 -12.82 0.76 9.67
CA ILE A 16 -11.68 0.74 10.60
C ILE A 16 -11.01 -0.65 10.67
N SER A 17 -11.80 -1.72 10.55
CA SER A 17 -11.30 -3.10 10.52
C SER A 17 -10.52 -3.43 9.24
N ASP A 18 -10.88 -2.80 8.13
CA ASP A 18 -10.20 -2.99 6.85
C ASP A 18 -8.83 -2.31 6.82
N ARG A 19 -8.69 -1.21 7.58
CA ARG A 19 -7.49 -0.37 7.52
C ARG A 19 -6.27 -1.12 8.03
N ARG A 20 -5.28 -1.26 7.17
CA ARG A 20 -3.96 -1.81 7.50
C ARG A 20 -2.90 -0.72 7.48
N LYS A 21 -1.82 -0.96 8.21
CA LYS A 21 -0.58 -0.17 8.14
C LYS A 21 0.54 -1.11 7.72
N GLY A 22 1.31 -0.72 6.72
CA GLY A 22 2.46 -1.47 6.23
C GLY A 22 3.70 -0.60 6.07
N SER A 23 4.61 -1.08 5.23
CA SER A 23 5.82 -0.38 4.81
C SER A 23 5.58 0.30 3.46
N GLN A 24 6.30 1.38 3.18
CA GLN A 24 6.39 1.97 1.84
C GLN A 24 7.07 1.00 0.84
N TRP A 25 7.87 0.07 1.34
CA TRP A 25 8.58 -0.94 0.55
C TRP A 25 7.81 -2.27 0.55
N PHE A 26 7.49 -2.77 -0.63
CA PHE A 26 6.79 -4.04 -0.80
C PHE A 26 7.26 -4.82 -2.04
N GLU A 27 7.05 -6.12 -2.00
CA GLU A 27 7.09 -7.00 -3.16
C GLU A 27 5.65 -7.35 -3.52
N VAL A 28 5.37 -7.48 -4.82
CA VAL A 28 4.02 -7.76 -5.31
C VAL A 28 4.06 -8.73 -6.48
N ASP A 29 3.19 -9.73 -6.47
CA ASP A 29 2.98 -10.62 -7.61
C ASP A 29 2.36 -9.85 -8.79
N ARG A 30 2.68 -10.25 -10.02
CA ARG A 30 2.19 -9.57 -11.24
C ARG A 30 0.68 -9.42 -11.28
N LYS A 31 -0.10 -10.41 -10.81
CA LYS A 31 -1.57 -10.34 -10.80
C LYS A 31 -2.06 -9.26 -9.85
N LEU A 32 -1.44 -9.16 -8.67
CA LEU A 32 -1.79 -8.16 -7.66
C LEU A 32 -1.34 -6.75 -8.10
N ALA A 33 -0.20 -6.64 -8.80
CA ALA A 33 0.26 -5.39 -9.38
C ALA A 33 -0.73 -4.82 -10.40
N ILE A 34 -1.31 -5.67 -11.26
CA ILE A 34 -2.33 -5.26 -12.23
C ILE A 34 -3.58 -4.74 -11.51
N GLN A 35 -4.05 -5.44 -10.48
CA GLN A 35 -5.20 -4.96 -9.71
C GLN A 35 -4.93 -3.59 -9.08
N LEU A 36 -3.74 -3.40 -8.51
CA LEU A 36 -3.34 -2.14 -7.89
C LEU A 36 -3.39 -0.96 -8.87
N ILE A 37 -2.81 -1.10 -10.06
CA ILE A 37 -2.77 -0.01 -11.05
C ILE A 37 -4.13 0.25 -11.69
N SER A 38 -5.01 -0.75 -11.70
CA SER A 38 -6.37 -0.65 -12.23
C SER A 38 -7.39 -0.10 -11.24
N ASP A 39 -7.01 0.11 -9.97
CA ASP A 39 -7.94 0.57 -8.94
C ASP A 39 -8.38 2.02 -9.18
N THR A 40 -9.67 2.16 -9.49
CA THR A 40 -10.35 3.46 -9.63
C THR A 40 -11.29 3.76 -8.47
N THR A 41 -11.41 2.84 -7.50
CA THR A 41 -12.39 2.93 -6.41
C THR A 41 -11.74 3.41 -5.12
N TYR A 42 -10.66 2.79 -4.66
CA TYR A 42 -10.08 3.09 -3.35
C TYR A 42 -8.98 4.13 -3.42
N TYR A 43 -8.16 4.13 -4.48
CA TYR A 43 -7.10 5.11 -4.66
C TYR A 43 -7.59 6.58 -4.57
N PRO A 44 -8.68 7.00 -5.26
CA PRO A 44 -9.16 8.38 -5.16
C PRO A 44 -9.69 8.75 -3.76
N ILE A 45 -10.27 7.78 -3.03
CA ILE A 45 -10.76 7.95 -1.66
C ILE A 45 -9.57 8.25 -0.73
N PHE A 46 -8.49 7.47 -0.83
CA PHE A 46 -7.26 7.74 -0.09
C PHE A 46 -6.66 9.08 -0.49
N LEU A 47 -6.52 9.38 -1.79
CA LEU A 47 -5.96 10.63 -2.26
C LEU A 47 -6.71 11.87 -1.72
N THR A 48 -8.04 11.77 -1.60
CA THR A 48 -8.89 12.88 -1.14
C THR A 48 -8.93 12.99 0.38
N HIS A 49 -8.95 11.88 1.11
CA HIS A 49 -9.24 11.87 2.55
C HIS A 49 -8.04 11.53 3.45
N CYS A 50 -6.94 11.04 2.88
CA CYS A 50 -5.69 10.70 3.58
C CYS A 50 -4.64 11.78 3.27
N GLN A 51 -4.88 13.02 3.72
CA GLN A 51 -3.96 14.16 3.53
C GLN A 51 -3.21 14.51 4.83
N ARG A 52 -1.92 14.88 4.70
CA ARG A 52 -0.99 15.38 5.74
C ARG A 52 -0.66 14.48 6.93
N SER A 53 -1.60 13.67 7.41
CA SER A 53 -1.46 12.92 8.67
C SER A 53 -1.53 11.41 8.48
N CYS A 54 -2.08 10.98 7.35
CA CYS A 54 -2.26 9.60 6.95
C CYS A 54 -1.25 9.37 5.82
N PHE A 55 -0.17 8.65 6.11
CA PHE A 55 0.86 8.28 5.12
C PHE A 55 0.19 7.32 4.12
N MET A 56 -0.22 7.84 2.97
CA MET A 56 -1.06 7.12 2.01
C MET A 56 -0.32 5.88 1.47
N ASP A 57 0.95 6.04 1.16
CA ASP A 57 1.88 4.98 0.76
C ASP A 57 1.99 3.84 1.79
N GLU A 58 1.91 4.13 3.08
CA GLU A 58 1.92 3.11 4.14
C GLU A 58 0.55 2.45 4.39
N HIS A 59 -0.55 3.01 3.86
CA HIS A 59 -1.92 2.60 4.21
C HIS A 59 -2.76 2.10 3.03
N TYR A 60 -2.66 2.73 1.86
CA TYR A 60 -3.48 2.43 0.68
C TYR A 60 -3.27 0.99 0.24
N PHE A 61 -2.03 0.63 -0.09
CA PHE A 61 -1.71 -0.70 -0.62
C PHE A 61 -2.09 -1.82 0.37
N PRO A 62 -1.64 -1.81 1.64
CA PRO A 62 -2.02 -2.86 2.60
C PRO A 62 -3.53 -2.96 2.84
N THR A 63 -4.25 -1.85 2.73
CA THR A 63 -5.72 -1.85 2.89
C THR A 63 -6.40 -2.45 1.67
N LEU A 64 -6.01 -2.04 0.46
CA LEU A 64 -6.57 -2.57 -0.79
C LEU A 64 -6.39 -4.08 -0.87
N VAL A 65 -5.17 -4.58 -0.62
CA VAL A 65 -4.91 -6.02 -0.70
C VAL A 65 -5.72 -6.80 0.34
N ASN A 66 -5.84 -6.28 1.57
CA ASN A 66 -6.69 -6.90 2.60
C ASN A 66 -8.18 -6.89 2.25
N LYS A 67 -8.65 -5.92 1.44
CA LYS A 67 -10.05 -5.86 0.96
C LYS A 67 -10.31 -6.82 -0.19
N VAL A 68 -9.38 -6.90 -1.14
CA VAL A 68 -9.63 -7.51 -2.45
C VAL A 68 -9.05 -8.93 -2.53
N CYS A 69 -7.86 -9.15 -1.99
CA CYS A 69 -7.13 -10.42 -2.08
C CYS A 69 -6.37 -10.75 -0.77
N PRO A 70 -7.06 -10.94 0.37
CA PRO A 70 -6.41 -11.24 1.64
C PRO A 70 -5.56 -12.52 1.60
N GLU A 71 -5.95 -13.51 0.79
CA GLU A 71 -5.26 -14.78 0.60
C GLU A 71 -3.89 -14.65 -0.10
N LEU A 72 -3.67 -13.57 -0.84
CA LEU A 72 -2.40 -13.29 -1.52
C LEU A 72 -1.42 -12.51 -0.63
N THR A 73 -1.81 -12.22 0.62
CA THR A 73 -0.92 -11.58 1.60
C THR A 73 -0.15 -12.62 2.39
N THR A 74 1.12 -12.34 2.66
CA THR A 74 1.92 -13.09 3.63
C THR A 74 2.30 -12.18 4.79
N ASN A 75 2.33 -12.72 6.00
CA ASN A 75 2.77 -11.97 7.20
C ASN A 75 4.30 -11.86 7.28
N ARG A 76 5.00 -11.77 6.14
CA ARG A 76 6.45 -11.71 6.03
C ARG A 76 6.85 -10.58 5.10
N THR A 77 7.97 -9.93 5.41
CA THR A 77 8.53 -8.85 4.59
C THR A 77 9.89 -9.27 4.04
N VAL A 78 10.21 -8.84 2.82
CA VAL A 78 11.53 -9.06 2.19
C VAL A 78 12.59 -8.15 2.79
N THR A 79 12.16 -7.03 3.36
CA THR A 79 13.01 -6.05 4.02
C THR A 79 12.87 -6.16 5.53
N TRP A 80 13.94 -5.77 6.23
CA TRP A 80 13.92 -5.55 7.68
C TRP A 80 14.32 -4.12 7.98
N THR A 81 13.62 -3.50 8.93
CA THR A 81 13.85 -2.12 9.35
C THR A 81 14.43 -2.11 10.75
N ASP A 82 15.57 -1.45 10.89
CA ASP A 82 16.16 -1.16 12.20
C ASP A 82 15.51 0.08 12.79
N TRP A 83 14.75 -0.10 13.88
CA TRP A 83 14.11 1.00 14.60
C TRP A 83 14.96 1.53 15.76
N SER A 84 16.14 0.96 16.02
CA SER A 84 16.98 1.31 17.18
C SER A 84 17.50 2.76 17.15
N ARG A 85 17.58 3.38 15.97
CA ARG A 85 18.16 4.73 15.77
C ARG A 85 17.16 5.81 15.39
N GLY A 86 15.88 5.49 15.25
CA GLY A 86 14.87 6.40 14.70
C GLY A 86 15.04 6.60 13.18
N VAL A 87 13.90 6.52 12.46
CA VAL A 87 13.73 6.57 10.98
C VAL A 87 15.01 6.36 10.16
N ILE A 88 15.39 5.09 9.95
CA ILE A 88 16.40 4.72 8.93
C ILE A 88 15.78 3.72 7.97
N MET A 89 16.05 3.95 6.68
CA MET A 89 15.52 3.24 5.52
C MET A 89 15.69 1.71 5.63
N ALA A 90 14.66 0.99 5.17
CA ALA A 90 14.67 -0.47 5.07
C ALA A 90 15.79 -0.93 4.12
N LYS A 91 16.61 -1.91 4.54
CA LYS A 91 17.61 -2.55 3.66
C LYS A 91 16.95 -3.72 2.91
N SER A 92 17.14 -3.81 1.60
CA SER A 92 16.58 -4.87 0.73
C SER A 92 17.65 -5.83 0.19
N ARG A 93 17.23 -7.07 -0.12
CA ARG A 93 17.98 -8.04 -0.96
C ARG A 93 17.67 -7.75 -2.45
N PRO A 94 18.55 -8.09 -3.41
CA PRO A 94 18.32 -7.83 -4.83
C PRO A 94 17.23 -8.77 -5.39
N GLN A 95 15.98 -8.38 -5.20
CA GLN A 95 14.82 -8.86 -5.94
C GLN A 95 14.01 -7.62 -6.35
N LEU A 96 13.15 -7.77 -7.37
CA LEU A 96 12.47 -6.67 -8.04
C LEU A 96 11.53 -5.92 -7.07
N VAL A 97 12.06 -4.89 -6.39
CA VAL A 97 11.27 -3.99 -5.53
C VAL A 97 10.63 -2.95 -6.43
N PHE A 98 9.30 -2.88 -6.46
CA PHE A 98 8.61 -1.81 -7.18
C PHE A 98 8.77 -0.50 -6.39
N PHE A 99 9.47 0.46 -6.99
CA PHE A 99 9.59 1.81 -6.47
C PHE A 99 8.38 2.61 -6.92
N LEU A 100 7.46 2.91 -6.01
CA LEU A 100 6.51 4.01 -6.21
C LEU A 100 7.23 5.33 -5.91
N GLN A 101 8.21 5.71 -6.73
CA GLN A 101 8.61 7.11 -6.83
C GLN A 101 7.65 7.82 -7.77
N GLY A 102 7.28 9.06 -7.41
CA GLY A 102 6.15 9.81 -7.94
C GLY A 102 5.86 9.64 -9.43
N SER A 103 4.57 9.38 -9.70
CA SER A 103 3.86 9.57 -10.96
C SER A 103 4.43 8.87 -12.21
N PHE A 104 3.58 8.05 -12.83
CA PHE A 104 3.70 7.44 -14.16
C PHE A 104 4.46 6.11 -14.24
N ILE A 105 3.69 5.01 -14.25
CA ILE A 105 4.15 3.71 -14.78
C ILE A 105 3.41 3.49 -16.10
N GLN A 106 4.14 3.64 -17.20
CA GLN A 106 3.65 3.42 -18.56
C GLN A 106 3.90 1.96 -18.93
N THR A 107 2.84 1.19 -19.19
CA THR A 107 2.98 -0.13 -19.82
C THR A 107 1.93 -0.31 -20.90
N HIS A 108 2.42 -0.51 -22.13
CA HIS A 108 1.68 -0.84 -23.33
C HIS A 108 0.81 -2.08 -23.13
N TYR A 109 -0.44 -1.97 -23.58
CA TYR A 109 -1.44 -3.03 -23.64
C TYR A 109 -1.07 -4.09 -24.68
N ASN A 110 -1.25 -5.36 -24.32
CA ASN A 110 -1.79 -6.37 -25.22
C ASN A 110 -2.87 -7.13 -24.45
N HIS A 111 -4.07 -7.19 -25.05
CA HIS A 111 -5.33 -7.68 -24.48
C HIS A 111 -5.25 -9.09 -23.87
N CYS A 112 -6.02 -9.29 -22.80
CA CYS A 112 -6.55 -10.58 -22.36
C CYS A 112 -7.66 -11.04 -23.30
#